data_AF-U1KP58-F1
#
_entry.id   AF-U1KP58-F1
#
_cell.length_a   1.000
_cell.length_b   1.000
_cell.length_c   1.000
_cell.angle_alpha   90.00
_cell.angle_beta   90.00
_cell.angle_gamma   90.00
#
_symmetry.space_group_name_H-M   'P 1'
#
loop_
_entity.id
_entity.type
_entity.pdbx_description
1 polymer ?
#
loop_
_entity_poly.entity_id
_entity_poly.type
_entity_poly.pdbx_seq_one_letter_code
_entity_poly.pdbx_strand_id
1 'polypeptide(L)' 'SDYTSVKTRCEHAKEGKQPKQLARFAGSPRKRMPKGLPFELKSYLELVELTGRCMRADKRGAISPINSPILE' A
#
# COMPACT_ATOMS: atom_id res chain seq x y z
N SER A 1 -13.38 -7.39 2.21
CA SER A 1 -12.39 -8.39 1.76
C SER A 1 -11.34 -8.44 2.85
N ASP A 2 -11.35 -9.50 3.65
CA ASP A 2 -10.65 -9.50 4.93
C ASP A 2 -9.14 -9.75 4.79
N TYR A 3 -8.71 -10.03 3.56
CA TYR A 3 -7.34 -10.37 3.16
C TYR A 3 -6.96 -9.60 1.88
N THR A 4 -6.61 -8.32 2.01
CA THR A 4 -5.99 -7.57 0.91
C THR A 4 -4.48 -7.43 1.18
N SER A 5 -3.67 -7.39 0.13
CA SER A 5 -2.24 -7.13 0.23
C SER A 5 -1.93 -5.82 0.97
N VAL A 6 -2.80 -4.81 0.81
CA VAL A 6 -2.74 -3.51 1.48
C VAL A 6 -2.91 -3.68 2.99
N LYS A 7 -3.94 -4.40 3.45
CA LYS A 7 -4.17 -4.67 4.89
C LYS A 7 -2.96 -5.33 5.54
N THR A 8 -2.44 -6.40 4.94
CA THR A 8 -1.27 -7.11 5.47
C THR A 8 -0.02 -6.22 5.53
N ARG A 9 0.18 -5.34 4.54
CA ARG A 9 1.28 -4.37 4.54
C ARG A 9 1.12 -3.34 5.66
N CYS A 10 -0.08 -2.80 5.88
CA CYS A 10 -0.37 -1.87 6.96
C CYS A 10 -0.14 -2.50 8.35
N GLU A 11 -0.58 -3.75 8.55
CA GLU A 11 -0.37 -4.48 9.81
C GLU A 11 1.12 -4.66 10.13
N HIS A 12 1.92 -5.10 9.15
CA HIS A 12 3.37 -5.25 9.36
C HIS A 12 4.09 -3.91 9.51
N ALA A 13 3.61 -2.86 8.85
CA ALA A 13 4.18 -1.52 8.95
C ALA A 13 4.03 -0.94 10.37
N LYS A 14 2.95 -1.28 11.10
CA LYS A 14 2.79 -0.93 12.52
C LYS A 14 3.89 -1.52 13.41
N GLU A 15 4.47 -2.66 13.00
CA GLU A 15 5.63 -3.27 13.66
C GLU A 15 6.98 -2.83 13.07
N GLY A 16 6.99 -1.87 12.14
CA GLY A 16 8.20 -1.45 11.41
C GLY A 16 8.76 -2.52 10.47
N LYS A 17 7.94 -3.50 10.06
CA LYS A 17 8.35 -4.63 9.21
C LYS A 17 7.64 -4.61 7.85
N GLN A 18 8.15 -5.44 6.95
CA GLN A 18 7.45 -5.77 5.70
C GLN A 18 7.09 -7.27 5.67
N PRO A 19 5.94 -7.63 5.10
CA PRO A 19 5.49 -9.02 5.01
C PRO A 19 6.45 -9.86 4.14
N LYS A 20 6.77 -11.07 4.59
CA LYS A 20 7.74 -11.97 3.92
C LYS A 20 7.16 -12.65 2.67
N GLN A 21 5.85 -12.86 2.67
CA GLN A 21 5.08 -13.50 1.61
C GLN A 21 4.76 -12.56 0.43
N LEU A 22 5.04 -11.26 0.57
CA LEU A 22 4.87 -10.28 -0.50
C LEU A 22 6.22 -9.71 -0.92
N ALA A 23 6.29 -9.24 -2.17
CA ALA A 23 7.47 -8.50 -2.63
C ALA A 23 7.72 -7.27 -1.74
N ARG A 24 8.96 -7.15 -1.26
CA ARG A 24 9.39 -6.04 -0.42
C ARG A 24 9.53 -4.76 -1.24
N PHE A 25 9.17 -3.64 -0.66
CA PHE A 25 9.53 -2.31 -1.14
C PHE A 25 11.00 -2.05 -0.84
N ALA A 26 11.78 -1.87 -1.91
CA ALA A 26 13.21 -1.55 -1.86
C ALA A 26 13.48 -0.04 -1.86
N GLY A 27 12.42 0.78 -1.95
CA GLY A 27 12.48 2.23 -1.94
C GLY A 27 12.82 2.81 -3.31
N SER A 28 13.33 4.04 -3.31
CA SER A 28 13.68 4.76 -4.53
C SER A 28 14.78 4.06 -5.36
N PRO A 29 14.67 4.06 -6.71
CA PRO A 29 15.67 3.47 -7.60
C PRO A 29 17.08 4.02 -7.35
N ARG A 30 18.08 3.14 -7.30
CA ARG A 30 19.49 3.52 -7.10
C ARG A 30 20.45 2.49 -7.69
N LYS A 31 21.69 2.91 -7.99
CA LYS A 31 22.72 2.10 -8.68
C LYS A 31 23.00 0.74 -8.03
N ARG A 32 22.90 0.64 -6.70
CA ARG A 32 22.99 -0.64 -5.95
C ARG A 32 21.68 -0.86 -5.18
N MET A 33 20.69 -1.44 -5.84
CA MET A 33 19.36 -1.66 -5.28
C MET A 33 19.22 -3.07 -4.70
N PRO A 34 18.69 -3.24 -3.47
CA PRO A 34 18.32 -4.55 -2.98
C PRO A 34 17.14 -5.11 -3.79
N LYS A 35 17.00 -6.44 -3.86
CA LYS A 35 15.88 -7.07 -4.55
C LYS A 35 14.55 -6.63 -3.93
N GLY A 36 13.62 -6.16 -4.77
CA GLY A 36 12.31 -5.69 -4.34
C GLY A 36 11.67 -4.76 -5.37
N LEU A 37 10.51 -4.24 -5.01
CA LEU A 37 9.79 -3.22 -5.77
C LEU A 37 10.52 -1.89 -5.65
N PRO A 38 10.82 -1.21 -6.77
CA PRO A 38 11.50 0.07 -6.77
C PRO A 38 10.55 1.23 -6.45
N PHE A 39 9.89 1.10 -5.31
CA PHE A 39 8.91 2.04 -4.81
C PHE A 39 8.96 2.09 -3.29
N GLU A 40 8.52 3.18 -2.71
CA GLU A 40 8.36 3.33 -1.27
C GLU A 40 6.97 2.82 -0.84
N LEU A 41 6.88 2.23 0.36
CA LEU A 41 5.61 1.75 0.88
C LEU A 41 4.61 2.90 1.01
N LYS A 42 5.07 4.09 1.46
CA LYS A 42 4.24 5.29 1.59
C LYS A 42 3.62 5.68 0.26
N SER A 43 4.44 5.88 -0.78
CA SER A 43 3.95 6.24 -2.11
C SER A 43 2.98 5.20 -2.68
N TYR A 44 3.20 3.91 -2.40
CA TYR A 44 2.26 2.86 -2.81
C TYR A 44 0.90 3.01 -2.13
N LEU A 45 0.87 3.27 -0.81
CA LEU A 45 -0.37 3.45 -0.06
C LEU A 45 -1.11 4.74 -0.48
N GLU A 46 -0.39 5.83 -0.73
CA GLU A 46 -0.97 7.08 -1.27
C GLU A 46 -1.65 6.85 -2.62
N LEU A 47 -0.99 6.10 -3.51
CA LEU A 47 -1.56 5.75 -4.81
C LEU A 47 -2.81 4.89 -4.66
N VAL A 48 -2.78 3.89 -3.78
CA VAL A 48 -3.95 3.04 -3.48
C VAL A 48 -5.11 3.88 -2.95
N GLU A 49 -4.84 4.83 -2.06
CA GLU A 49 -5.86 5.70 -1.51
C GLU A 49 -6.46 6.62 -2.56
N LEU A 50 -5.61 7.32 -3.33
CA LEU A 50 -6.05 8.21 -4.40
C LEU A 50 -6.91 7.47 -5.42
N THR A 51 -6.41 6.34 -5.91
CA THR A 51 -7.13 5.55 -6.92
C THR A 51 -8.41 4.95 -6.35
N GLY A 52 -8.39 4.44 -5.12
CA GLY A 52 -9.57 3.88 -4.45
C GLY A 52 -10.65 4.93 -4.17
N ARG A 53 -10.28 6.16 -3.80
CA ARG A 53 -11.24 7.26 -3.57
C ARG A 53 -11.85 7.79 -4.88
N CYS A 54 -11.08 7.78 -5.97
CA CYS A 54 -11.57 8.16 -7.29
C CYS A 54 -12.43 7.07 -7.97
N MET A 55 -12.40 5.83 -7.47
CA MET A 55 -13.23 4.75 -8.00
C MET A 55 -14.71 4.98 -7.69
N ARG A 56 -15.58 4.68 -8.67
CA ARG A 56 -17.02 4.79 -8.49
C ARG A 56 -17.52 3.82 -7.41
N ALA A 57 -18.48 4.27 -6.60
CA ALA A 57 -18.99 3.52 -5.44
C ALA A 57 -19.60 2.15 -5.79
N ASP A 58 -20.01 1.93 -7.04
CA ASP A 58 -20.51 0.64 -7.53
C ASP A 58 -19.40 -0.39 -7.82
N LYS A 59 -18.13 0.00 -7.73
CA LYS A 59 -16.98 -0.85 -8.06
C LYS A 59 -16.31 -1.40 -6.81
N ARG A 60 -15.94 -2.68 -6.89
CA ARG A 60 -15.11 -3.33 -5.87
C ARG A 60 -13.75 -2.64 -5.80
N GLY A 61 -13.33 -2.29 -4.59
CA GLY A 61 -12.10 -1.53 -4.36
C GLY A 61 -12.31 -0.02 -4.19
N ALA A 62 -13.54 0.49 -4.33
CA ALA A 62 -13.88 1.85 -3.97
C ALA A 62 -13.65 2.11 -2.47
N ILE A 63 -12.97 3.20 -2.16
CA ILE A 63 -12.71 3.69 -0.81
C ILE A 63 -13.65 4.87 -0.58
N SER A 64 -14.52 4.73 0.43
CA SER A 64 -15.49 5.77 0.74
C SER A 64 -14.79 7.04 1.25
N PRO A 65 -15.19 8.25 0.80
CA PRO A 65 -14.60 9.50 1.26
C PRO A 65 -14.70 9.71 2.78
N ILE A 66 -15.75 9.17 3.40
CA ILE A 66 -15.98 9.23 4.86
C ILE A 66 -15.03 8.36 5.68
N ASN A 67 -14.29 7.45 5.05
CA ASN A 67 -13.33 6.60 5.76
C ASN A 67 -12.06 7.40 6.06
N SER A 68 -11.47 7.13 7.24
CA SER A 68 -10.16 7.65 7.59
C SER A 68 -9.12 7.32 6.51
N PRO A 69 -8.14 8.21 6.28
CA PRO A 69 -7.01 7.93 5.40
C PRO A 69 -6.27 6.65 5.76
N ILE A 70 -5.65 6.01 4.76
CA ILE A 70 -4.73 4.87 4.94
C ILE A 70 -3.43 5.33 5.60
N LEU A 71 -3.00 6.57 5.31
CA LEU A 71 -1.86 7.25 5.91
C LEU A 71 -2.35 8.44 6.75
N GLU A 72 -1.97 8.48 8.03
CA GLU A 72 -2.06 9.67 8.90
C GLU A 72 -0.76 10.48 8.84
#